data_AF-A0A958QSD5-F1
#
_entry.id   AF-A0A958QSD5-F1
#
_cell.length_a   1.000
_cell.length_b   1.000
_cell.length_c   1.000
_cell.angle_alpha   90.00
_cell.angle_beta   90.00
_cell.angle_gamma   90.00
#
_symmetry.space_group_name_H-M   'P 1'
#
loop_
_entity.id
_entity.type
_entity.pdbx_description
1 polymer ?
#
loop_
_entity_poly.entity_id
_entity_poly.type
_entity_poly.pdbx_seq_one_letter_code
_entity_poly.pdbx_strand_id
1 'polypeptide(L)' 'MAADTYVVTSKVKKLIKEQGGCNTSAETIDVLSEAVKKLCVKGIESAKADGRKTVMARDIVIDHL' A
#
# COMPACT_ATOMS: atom_id res chain seq x y z
N MET A 1 14.37 9.30 -10.49
CA MET A 1 14.53 8.17 -9.55
C MET A 1 13.30 7.29 -9.71
N ALA A 2 13.46 6.01 -10.03
CA ALA A 2 12.33 5.09 -10.13
C ALA A 2 11.70 4.90 -8.75
N ALA A 3 10.39 5.00 -8.64
CA ALA A 3 9.69 4.75 -7.39
C ALA A 3 9.69 3.23 -7.09
N ASP A 4 10.05 2.85 -5.87
CA ASP A 4 9.95 1.46 -5.42
C ASP A 4 8.50 0.99 -5.45
N THR A 5 8.25 -0.12 -6.15
CA THR A 5 6.92 -0.72 -6.25
C THR A 5 6.69 -1.68 -5.08
N TYR A 6 5.72 -1.37 -4.22
CA TYR A 6 5.38 -2.19 -3.04
C TYR A 6 4.19 -3.13 -3.28
N VAL A 7 3.60 -3.10 -4.49
CA VAL A 7 2.44 -3.91 -4.87
C VAL A 7 2.74 -4.83 -6.04
N VAL A 8 2.07 -5.97 -6.10
CA VAL A 8 2.16 -6.87 -7.26
C VAL A 8 1.30 -6.31 -8.40
N THR A 9 1.95 -5.63 -9.35
CA THR A 9 1.29 -4.89 -10.44
C THR A 9 0.27 -5.72 -11.21
N SER A 10 0.60 -6.98 -11.52
CA SER A 10 -0.29 -7.90 -12.24
C SER A 10 -1.57 -8.22 -11.47
N LYS A 11 -1.51 -8.34 -10.13
CA LYS A 11 -2.68 -8.61 -9.29
C LYS A 11 -3.60 -7.39 -9.22
N VAL A 12 -3.02 -6.19 -9.06
CA VAL A 12 -3.78 -4.94 -9.04
C VAL A 12 -4.52 -4.72 -10.36
N LYS A 13 -3.79 -4.85 -11.49
CA LYS A 13 -4.38 -4.72 -12.84
C LYS A 13 -5.49 -5.73 -13.07
N LYS A 14 -5.27 -6.98 -12.65
CA LYS A 14 -6.26 -8.05 -12.76
C LYS A 14 -7.52 -7.72 -11.93
N LEU A 15 -7.36 -7.29 -10.69
CA LEU A 15 -8.48 -6.89 -9.82
C LEU A 15 -9.32 -5.75 -10.42
N ILE A 16 -8.68 -4.68 -10.90
CA ILE A 16 -9.37 -3.53 -11.51
C ILE A 16 -10.12 -3.95 -12.77
N LYS A 17 -9.51 -4.82 -13.60
CA LYS A 17 -10.13 -5.33 -14.82
C LYS A 17 -11.31 -6.27 -14.54
N GLU A 18 -11.16 -7.19 -13.58
CA GLU A 18 -12.21 -8.17 -13.26
C GLU A 18 -13.41 -7.54 -12.55
N GLN A 19 -13.19 -6.57 -11.66
CA GLN A 19 -14.28 -5.92 -10.93
C GLN A 19 -14.91 -4.74 -11.68
N GLY A 20 -14.10 -3.97 -12.42
CA GLY A 20 -14.54 -2.72 -13.05
C GLY A 20 -14.49 -2.71 -14.58
N GLY A 21 -13.92 -3.73 -15.23
CA GLY A 21 -13.73 -3.73 -16.69
C GLY A 21 -12.70 -2.70 -17.19
N CYS A 22 -11.97 -2.05 -16.29
CA CYS A 22 -11.06 -0.96 -16.64
C CYS A 22 -9.63 -1.43 -16.90
N ASN A 23 -8.92 -0.68 -17.75
CA ASN A 23 -7.46 -0.76 -17.83
C ASN A 23 -6.82 0.10 -16.73
N THR A 24 -5.57 -0.18 -16.38
CA THR A 24 -4.85 0.54 -15.32
C THR A 24 -3.57 1.14 -15.87
N SER A 25 -3.40 2.45 -15.67
CA SER A 25 -2.19 3.19 -16.05
C SER A 25 -1.01 2.85 -15.15
N ALA A 26 0.21 3.11 -15.63
CA ALA A 26 1.43 2.91 -14.84
C ALA A 26 1.45 3.81 -13.59
N GLU A 27 1.10 5.09 -13.75
CA GLU A 27 1.03 6.08 -12.65
C GLU A 27 0.11 5.64 -11.50
N THR A 28 -0.97 4.91 -11.78
CA THR A 28 -1.87 4.38 -10.76
C THR A 28 -1.14 3.41 -9.83
N ILE A 29 -0.20 2.62 -10.37
CA ILE A 29 0.61 1.69 -9.58
C ILE A 29 1.60 2.45 -8.68
N ASP A 30 2.17 3.55 -9.17
CA ASP A 30 3.06 4.41 -8.38
C ASP A 30 2.32 5.01 -7.18
N VAL A 31 1.11 5.54 -7.40
CA VAL A 31 0.27 6.10 -6.33
C VAL A 31 -0.11 5.04 -5.30
N LEU A 32 -0.50 3.85 -5.74
CA LEU A 32 -0.81 2.74 -4.83
C LEU A 32 0.42 2.29 -4.03
N SER A 33 1.60 2.25 -4.66
CA SER A 33 2.84 1.92 -3.99
C SER A 33 3.22 2.96 -2.94
N GLU A 34 3.01 4.25 -3.23
CA GLU A 34 3.22 5.33 -2.27
C GLU A 34 2.24 5.24 -1.09
N ALA A 35 0.97 4.91 -1.34
CA ALA A 35 -0.02 4.72 -0.29
C ALA A 35 0.37 3.58 0.65
N VAL A 36 0.78 2.42 0.11
CA VAL A 36 1.27 1.28 0.90
C VAL A 36 2.50 1.67 1.71
N LYS A 37 3.46 2.40 1.10
CA LYS A 37 4.64 2.88 1.81
C LYS A 37 4.28 3.77 2.99
N LYS A 38 3.37 4.73 2.81
CA LYS A 38 2.89 5.63 3.87
C LYS A 38 2.23 4.86 5.00
N LEU A 39 1.40 3.84 4.68
CA LEU A 39 0.79 2.96 5.68
C LEU A 39 1.85 2.18 6.48
N CYS A 40 2.84 1.62 5.80
CA CYS A 40 3.94 0.91 6.46
C CYS A 40 4.76 1.82 7.39
N VAL A 41 5.08 3.05 6.95
CA VAL A 41 5.81 4.02 7.77
C VAL A 41 5.04 4.36 9.05
N LYS A 42 3.75 4.69 8.92
CA LYS A 42 2.89 4.94 10.08
C LYS A 42 2.84 3.74 11.03
N GLY A 43 2.74 2.53 10.49
CA GLY A 43 2.73 1.32 11.29
C GLY A 43 4.05 1.08 12.04
N ILE A 44 5.18 1.40 11.42
CA ILE A 44 6.50 1.36 12.06
C ILE A 44 6.56 2.37 13.21
N GLU A 45 6.06 3.59 13.00
CA GLU A 45 6.03 4.63 14.04
C GLU A 45 5.16 4.21 15.23
N SER A 46 3.97 3.68 14.97
CA SER A 46 3.06 3.14 16.01
C SER A 46 3.73 2.00 16.80
N ALA A 47 4.32 1.02 16.12
CA ALA A 47 5.00 -0.08 16.77
C ALA A 47 6.18 0.40 17.63
N LYS A 48 6.97 1.36 17.15
CA LYS A 48 8.08 1.96 17.90
C LYS A 48 7.59 2.73 19.12
N ALA A 49 6.51 3.51 19.00
CA ALA A 49 5.92 4.26 20.11
C ALA A 49 5.47 3.33 21.25
N ASP A 50 5.04 2.11 20.90
CA ASP A 50 4.64 1.06 21.83
C ASP A 50 5.81 0.18 22.30
N GLY A 51 7.06 0.53 21.95
CA GLY A 51 8.27 -0.21 22.33
C GLY A 51 8.48 -1.54 21.61
N ARG A 52 7.70 -1.82 20.55
CA ARG A 52 7.73 -3.08 19.80
C ARG A 52 8.67 -2.99 18.60
N LYS A 53 9.32 -4.11 18.28
CA LYS A 53 10.09 -4.30 17.03
C LYS A 53 9.28 -4.91 15.89
N THR A 54 8.04 -5.31 16.18
CA THR A 54 7.15 -5.99 15.24
C THR A 54 5.94 -5.11 14.96
N VAL A 55 5.77 -4.73 13.69
CA VAL A 55 4.54 -4.09 13.19
C VAL A 55 3.43 -5.14 13.17
N MET A 56 2.32 -4.85 13.81
CA MET A 56 1.15 -5.72 13.92
C MET A 56 -0.01 -5.15 13.11
N ALA A 57 -1.05 -5.95 12.87
CA ALA A 57 -2.22 -5.53 12.11
C ALA A 57 -2.86 -4.23 12.65
N ARG A 58 -2.90 -4.07 13.99
CA ARG A 58 -3.41 -2.85 14.66
C ARG A 58 -2.64 -1.57 14.35
N ASP A 59 -1.39 -1.68 13.88
CA ASP A 59 -0.56 -0.53 13.54
C ASP A 59 -0.85 -0.01 12.12
N ILE A 60 -1.55 -0.79 11.29
CA ILE A 60 -1.94 -0.41 9.93
C ILE A 60 -3.38 0.09 9.95
N VAL A 61 -3.54 1.40 10.00
CA VAL A 61 -4.86 2.07 9.99
C VAL A 61 -5.21 2.53 8.59
N ILE A 62 -6.30 2.00 8.05
CA ILE A 62 -6.82 2.28 6.70
C ILE A 62 -8.11 3.11 6.73
N ASP A 63 -8.25 3.98 7.73
CA ASP A 63 -9.45 4.79 7.93
C ASP A 63 -9.76 5.65 6.68
N HIS A 64 -11.05 5.76 6.33
CA HIS A 64 -11.57 6.51 5.18
C HIS A 64 -11.18 6.02 3.76
N LEU A 65 -11.04 4.71 3.55
CA LEU A 65 -11.05 4.12 2.20
C LEU A 65 -12.43 4.17 1.53
#